data_AF-A0A4V6N9V5-F1
#
_entry.id   AF-A0A4V6N9V5-F1
#
_cell.length_a   1.000
_cell.length_b   1.000
_cell.length_c   1.000
_cell.angle_alpha   90.00
_cell.angle_beta   90.00
_cell.angle_gamma   90.00
#
_symmetry.space_group_name_H-M   'P 1'
#
loop_
_entity.id
_entity.type
_entity.pdbx_description
1 polymer ?
#
loop_
_entity_poly.entity_id
_entity_poly.type
_entity_poly.pdbx_seq_one_letter_code
_entity_poly.pdbx_strand_id
1 'polypeptide(L)'
;MRIWMALRAGVILASALILPAAEAAVITGTYSFTATGSPSNASGDISLTFDNAASFVNEATGISTGAFSFSYQPTLHFTFVDYLDRLIIGAAGNANAFHIGVDDFALVIDGASTLTPSFISFWRSTPGAGTGNSTTAGTVSFVSNVPPATAVPEPGTLALVSLGLIGLGIARQRFNIKAAKAGAA
;
A
#
# COMPACT_ATOMS: atom_id res chain seq x y z
N MET A 1 -16.37 27.03 -54.84
CA MET A 1 -16.75 25.67 -54.39
C MET A 1 -15.51 24.91 -53.88
N ARG A 2 -14.84 25.37 -52.81
CA ARG A 2 -13.65 24.71 -52.21
C ARG A 2 -13.42 25.14 -50.75
N ILE A 3 -14.43 25.02 -49.88
CA ILE A 3 -14.35 25.43 -48.45
C ILE A 3 -14.57 24.25 -47.47
N TRP A 4 -14.86 23.03 -47.95
CA TRP A 4 -15.43 21.97 -47.11
C TRP A 4 -14.46 20.87 -46.61
N MET A 5 -13.13 21.01 -46.68
CA MET A 5 -12.20 19.90 -46.39
C MET A 5 -11.22 20.08 -45.22
N ALA A 6 -11.25 21.18 -44.46
CA ALA A 6 -10.25 21.42 -43.41
C ALA A 6 -10.68 21.04 -41.97
N LEU A 7 -11.89 20.51 -41.75
CA LEU A 7 -12.47 20.34 -40.41
C LEU A 7 -12.82 18.88 -40.08
N ARG A 8 -11.85 17.95 -40.16
CA ARG A 8 -12.07 16.54 -39.71
C ARG A 8 -10.86 15.90 -39.00
N ALA A 9 -9.85 16.66 -38.58
CA ALA A 9 -8.62 16.11 -37.99
C ALA A 9 -8.40 16.48 -36.51
N GLY A 10 -9.45 16.82 -35.78
CA GLY A 10 -9.38 17.04 -34.33
C GLY A 10 -10.36 16.10 -33.63
N VAL A 11 -9.97 15.60 -32.46
CA VAL A 11 -10.77 14.71 -31.58
C VAL A 11 -10.58 13.20 -31.84
N ILE A 12 -9.35 12.71 -31.73
CA ILE A 12 -9.10 11.34 -31.25
C ILE A 12 -7.83 11.37 -30.38
N LEU A 13 -7.89 11.92 -29.16
CA LEU A 13 -6.87 11.72 -28.12
C LEU A 13 -7.38 12.23 -26.77
N ALA A 14 -8.32 11.53 -26.12
CA ALA A 14 -8.76 11.96 -24.77
C ALA A 14 -9.27 10.84 -23.84
N SER A 15 -9.11 9.56 -24.18
CA SER A 15 -9.74 8.47 -23.41
C SER A 15 -8.78 7.55 -22.65
N ALA A 16 -7.48 7.84 -22.62
CA ALA A 16 -6.47 6.91 -22.10
C ALA A 16 -5.90 7.24 -20.71
N LEU A 17 -6.43 8.23 -19.99
CA LEU A 17 -5.64 8.91 -18.95
C LEU A 17 -6.25 8.94 -17.54
N ILE A 18 -7.00 7.91 -17.13
CA ILE A 18 -7.25 7.71 -15.69
C ILE A 18 -7.40 6.21 -15.39
N LEU A 19 -6.31 5.46 -15.52
CA LEU A 19 -6.20 4.23 -14.73
C LEU A 19 -5.45 4.64 -13.45
N PRO A 20 -6.00 4.42 -12.25
CA PRO A 20 -5.19 4.50 -11.05
C PRO A 20 -4.06 3.49 -11.23
N ALA A 21 -2.82 3.96 -11.27
CA ALA A 21 -1.69 3.06 -11.14
C ALA A 21 -1.89 2.34 -9.79
N ALA A 22 -1.77 1.01 -9.79
CA ALA A 22 -1.57 0.30 -8.54
C ALA A 22 -0.22 0.78 -7.99
N GLU A 23 -0.26 1.79 -7.14
CA GLU A 23 0.94 2.44 -6.65
C GLU A 23 1.47 1.60 -5.50
N ALA A 24 2.59 0.93 -5.75
CA ALA A 24 3.43 0.38 -4.70
C ALA A 24 3.72 1.51 -3.69
N ALA A 25 3.25 1.36 -2.47
CA ALA A 25 3.39 2.35 -1.42
C ALA A 25 4.11 1.72 -0.23
N VAL A 26 5.19 2.39 0.20
CA VAL A 26 5.82 2.08 1.47
C VAL A 26 4.90 2.57 2.59
N ILE A 27 4.24 1.64 3.26
CA ILE A 27 3.39 1.90 4.40
C ILE A 27 4.30 2.04 5.62
N THR A 28 4.33 3.24 6.20
CA THR A 28 5.07 3.50 7.45
C THR A 28 4.12 4.14 8.45
N GLY A 29 3.91 3.50 9.59
CA GLY A 29 2.99 4.03 10.60
C GLY A 29 2.87 3.15 11.84
N THR A 30 1.91 3.49 12.69
CA THR A 30 1.65 2.79 13.94
C THR A 30 0.22 2.25 13.94
N TYR A 31 0.08 0.96 14.18
CA TYR A 31 -1.20 0.30 14.46
C TYR A 31 -1.43 0.26 15.97
N SER A 32 -2.52 0.87 16.41
CA SER A 32 -3.01 0.76 17.79
C SER A 32 -4.22 -0.15 17.80
N PHE A 33 -4.20 -1.18 18.64
CA PHE A 33 -5.30 -2.14 18.72
C PHE A 33 -5.83 -2.30 20.14
N THR A 34 -7.11 -2.67 20.22
CA THR A 34 -7.72 -3.22 21.42
C THR A 34 -8.43 -4.51 21.06
N ALA A 35 -8.27 -5.54 21.87
CA ALA A 35 -8.96 -6.80 21.77
C ALA A 35 -9.74 -7.00 23.07
N THR A 36 -11.04 -7.23 22.95
CA THR A 36 -11.95 -7.39 24.10
C THR A 36 -12.42 -8.82 24.19
N GLY A 37 -12.33 -9.44 25.36
CA GLY A 37 -12.79 -10.82 25.55
C GLY A 37 -11.97 -11.64 26.54
N SER A 38 -12.21 -12.95 26.52
CA SER A 38 -11.55 -13.92 27.40
C SER A 38 -10.11 -14.21 26.94
N PRO A 39 -9.13 -14.33 27.87
CA PRO A 39 -9.27 -14.34 29.33
C PRO A 39 -9.18 -12.93 29.92
N SER A 40 -8.76 -11.95 29.12
CA SER A 40 -8.58 -10.57 29.50
C SER A 40 -8.52 -9.71 28.25
N ASN A 41 -8.95 -8.45 28.37
CA ASN A 41 -8.70 -7.46 27.35
C ASN A 41 -7.20 -7.30 27.09
N ALA A 42 -6.83 -7.08 25.83
CA ALA A 42 -5.45 -6.83 25.42
C ALA A 42 -5.41 -5.58 24.57
N SER A 43 -4.34 -4.80 24.69
CA SER A 43 -4.10 -3.64 23.84
C SER A 43 -2.62 -3.47 23.60
N GLY A 44 -2.28 -2.81 22.50
CA GLY A 44 -0.93 -2.33 22.29
C GLY A 44 -0.76 -1.53 21.01
N ASP A 45 0.45 -1.03 20.87
CA ASP A 45 0.88 -0.24 19.73
C ASP A 45 2.03 -0.94 19.00
N ILE A 46 1.98 -0.98 17.67
CA ILE A 46 2.98 -1.64 16.83
C ILE A 46 3.31 -0.71 15.68
N SER A 47 4.58 -0.30 15.58
CA SER A 47 5.03 0.51 14.45
C SER A 47 5.63 -0.39 13.38
N LEU A 48 5.15 -0.24 12.14
CA LEU A 48 5.56 -1.04 10.99
C LEU A 48 5.98 -0.16 9.81
N THR A 49 6.93 -0.68 9.05
CA THR A 49 7.35 -0.19 7.73
C THR A 49 7.40 -1.37 6.77
N PHE A 50 6.56 -1.38 5.73
CA PHE A 50 6.55 -2.42 4.71
C PHE A 50 6.11 -1.87 3.35
N ASP A 51 6.49 -2.54 2.27
CA ASP A 51 6.05 -2.21 0.90
C ASP A 51 4.83 -3.04 0.53
N ASN A 52 3.66 -2.43 0.37
CA ASN A 52 2.43 -3.17 0.10
C ASN A 52 2.37 -3.80 -1.31
N ALA A 53 3.40 -3.65 -2.14
CA ALA A 53 3.48 -4.25 -3.47
C ALA A 53 3.88 -5.72 -3.49
N ALA A 54 4.28 -6.30 -2.35
CA ALA A 54 4.70 -7.69 -2.25
C ALA A 54 4.19 -8.35 -0.97
N SER A 55 3.96 -9.65 -1.04
CA SER A 55 3.73 -10.48 0.15
C SER A 55 5.04 -10.69 0.92
N PHE A 56 4.96 -10.63 2.24
CA PHE A 56 6.06 -10.89 3.18
C PHE A 56 5.69 -12.03 4.11
N VAL A 57 6.64 -12.89 4.45
CA VAL A 57 6.40 -14.02 5.35
C VAL A 57 7.41 -13.99 6.48
N ASN A 58 6.89 -13.84 7.70
CA ASN A 58 7.67 -13.91 8.92
C ASN A 58 8.85 -12.92 9.00
N GLU A 59 8.64 -11.70 8.55
CA GLU A 59 9.64 -10.64 8.56
C GLU A 59 9.77 -10.00 9.95
N ALA A 60 11.00 -9.78 10.39
CA ALA A 60 11.31 -9.05 11.63
C ALA A 60 11.87 -7.63 11.38
N THR A 61 12.16 -7.29 10.13
CA THR A 61 12.71 -5.99 9.77
C THR A 61 11.59 -4.97 9.57
N GLY A 62 11.75 -3.76 10.11
CA GLY A 62 10.76 -2.70 9.94
C GLY A 62 9.57 -2.78 10.91
N ILE A 63 9.57 -3.73 11.85
CA ILE A 63 8.60 -3.79 12.95
C ILE A 63 9.25 -3.37 14.27
N SER A 64 8.52 -2.61 15.07
CA SER A 64 8.92 -2.23 16.42
C SER A 64 7.71 -2.12 17.33
N THR A 65 7.96 -2.28 18.62
CA THR A 65 6.92 -2.40 19.65
C THR A 65 6.73 -1.08 20.36
N GLY A 66 5.48 -0.73 20.66
CA GLY A 66 5.13 0.27 21.65
C GLY A 66 4.80 -0.37 23.00
N ALA A 67 3.85 0.20 23.72
CA ALA A 67 3.37 -0.38 24.97
C ALA A 67 2.37 -1.50 24.68
N PHE A 68 2.48 -2.63 25.40
CA PHE A 68 1.46 -3.67 25.43
C PHE A 68 0.90 -3.80 26.84
N SER A 69 -0.39 -4.12 26.96
CA SER A 69 -1.03 -4.41 28.25
C SER A 69 -0.74 -5.82 28.77
N PHE A 70 0.15 -6.57 28.09
CA PHE A 70 0.47 -7.95 28.37
C PHE A 70 1.94 -8.27 28.05
N SER A 71 2.45 -9.35 28.63
CA SER A 71 3.78 -9.91 28.33
C SER A 71 3.74 -10.81 27.10
N TYR A 72 4.82 -10.77 26.30
CA TYR A 72 5.05 -11.59 25.11
C TYR A 72 6.55 -11.86 24.96
N GLN A 73 6.93 -12.87 24.18
CA GLN A 73 8.33 -13.12 23.80
C GLN A 73 8.85 -11.95 22.95
N PRO A 74 10.06 -11.43 23.22
CA PRO A 74 10.48 -10.10 22.75
C PRO A 74 10.60 -9.96 21.23
N THR A 75 10.72 -11.06 20.49
CA THR A 75 10.88 -11.04 19.05
C THR A 75 9.53 -11.00 18.35
N LEU A 76 9.22 -9.85 17.73
CA LEU A 76 8.08 -9.72 16.83
C LEU A 76 8.44 -10.08 15.40
N HIS A 77 7.47 -10.67 14.73
CA HIS A 77 7.47 -10.87 13.28
C HIS A 77 6.13 -10.46 12.70
N PHE A 78 6.10 -10.19 11.40
CA PHE A 78 4.87 -10.01 10.66
C PHE A 78 4.87 -10.79 9.33
N THR A 79 3.66 -11.09 8.87
CA THR A 79 3.38 -11.62 7.53
C THR A 79 2.38 -10.66 6.91
N PHE A 80 2.66 -10.20 5.70
CA PHE A 80 1.72 -9.41 4.91
C PHE A 80 1.35 -10.20 3.65
N VAL A 81 0.06 -10.24 3.34
CA VAL A 81 -0.48 -10.92 2.17
C VAL A 81 -1.12 -9.88 1.27
N ASP A 82 -0.41 -9.50 0.21
CA ASP A 82 -0.73 -8.39 -0.69
C ASP A 82 -2.13 -8.51 -1.33
N TYR A 83 -2.48 -9.67 -1.88
CA TYR A 83 -3.76 -9.86 -2.55
C TYR A 83 -4.98 -9.83 -1.61
N LEU A 84 -4.77 -9.95 -0.29
CA LEU A 84 -5.81 -9.80 0.73
C LEU A 84 -5.72 -8.46 1.47
N ASP A 85 -4.65 -7.70 1.25
CA ASP A 85 -4.25 -6.57 2.10
C ASP A 85 -4.30 -6.92 3.61
N ARG A 86 -3.78 -8.12 3.93
CA ARG A 86 -3.87 -8.71 5.27
C ARG A 86 -2.52 -8.70 5.96
N LEU A 87 -2.49 -8.18 7.18
CA LEU A 87 -1.32 -8.17 8.04
C LEU A 87 -1.56 -9.10 9.24
N ILE A 88 -0.61 -9.99 9.46
CA ILE A 88 -0.55 -10.87 10.63
C ILE A 88 0.69 -10.49 11.41
N ILE A 89 0.54 -10.14 12.68
CA ILE A 89 1.66 -9.80 13.55
C ILE A 89 1.67 -10.81 14.68
N GLY A 90 2.82 -11.42 14.94
CA GLY A 90 2.96 -12.36 16.04
C GLY A 90 4.28 -12.24 16.77
N ALA A 91 4.38 -12.93 17.89
CA ALA A 91 5.61 -13.03 18.65
C ALA A 91 6.30 -14.39 18.40
N ALA A 92 7.27 -14.72 19.27
CA ALA A 92 7.93 -16.02 19.33
C ALA A 92 8.59 -16.50 18.01
N GLY A 93 8.94 -15.59 17.12
CA GLY A 93 9.69 -15.94 15.90
C GLY A 93 8.84 -16.36 14.70
N ASN A 94 7.50 -16.37 14.82
CA ASN A 94 6.63 -16.81 13.73
C ASN A 94 5.26 -16.13 13.71
N ALA A 95 5.05 -15.17 12.80
CA ALA A 95 3.74 -14.53 12.62
C ALA A 95 2.62 -15.50 12.18
N ASN A 96 2.98 -16.62 11.53
CA ASN A 96 2.02 -17.62 11.03
C ASN A 96 1.84 -18.84 11.94
N ALA A 97 2.59 -18.94 13.03
CA ALA A 97 2.47 -20.04 13.98
C ALA A 97 2.30 -19.51 15.40
N PHE A 98 1.13 -19.78 15.96
CA PHE A 98 0.79 -19.41 17.32
C PHE A 98 1.17 -20.57 18.27
N HIS A 99 2.05 -20.30 19.23
CA HIS A 99 2.56 -21.29 20.16
C HIS A 99 1.78 -21.28 21.48
N ILE A 100 1.24 -22.44 21.87
CA ILE A 100 0.52 -22.60 23.13
C ILE A 100 1.50 -22.89 24.26
N GLY A 101 1.27 -22.32 25.44
CA GLY A 101 2.03 -22.59 26.66
C GLY A 101 3.28 -21.73 26.82
N VAL A 102 3.46 -20.73 25.97
CA VAL A 102 4.49 -19.69 26.04
C VAL A 102 3.84 -18.31 25.95
N ASP A 103 4.59 -17.25 26.28
CA ASP A 103 4.12 -15.88 26.08
C ASP A 103 4.15 -15.53 24.60
N ASP A 104 3.06 -15.80 23.89
CA ASP A 104 2.94 -15.59 22.44
C ASP A 104 1.59 -14.94 22.10
N PHE A 105 1.53 -14.23 20.99
CA PHE A 105 0.30 -13.67 20.46
C PHE A 105 0.30 -13.69 18.95
N ALA A 106 -0.89 -13.60 18.37
CA ALA A 106 -1.10 -13.30 16.97
C ALA A 106 -2.21 -12.25 16.86
N LEU A 107 -2.01 -11.23 16.04
CA LEU A 107 -2.98 -10.20 15.69
C LEU A 107 -3.17 -10.23 14.19
N VAL A 108 -4.42 -10.32 13.72
CA VAL A 108 -4.74 -10.29 12.29
C VAL A 108 -5.58 -9.06 11.98
N ILE A 109 -5.12 -8.32 10.97
CA ILE A 109 -5.66 -7.05 10.50
C ILE A 109 -5.94 -7.17 8.99
N ASP A 110 -7.13 -6.78 8.55
CA ASP A 110 -7.47 -6.59 7.12
C ASP A 110 -7.42 -5.11 6.75
N GLY A 111 -7.18 -4.82 5.47
CA GLY A 111 -7.08 -3.44 5.00
C GLY A 111 -5.81 -2.75 5.53
N ALA A 112 -4.73 -3.51 5.76
CA ALA A 112 -3.57 -3.04 6.50
C ALA A 112 -2.86 -1.87 5.79
N SER A 113 -2.83 -1.83 4.46
CA SER A 113 -2.23 -0.73 3.72
C SER A 113 -3.15 0.50 3.58
N THR A 114 -4.32 0.50 4.21
CA THR A 114 -5.27 1.61 4.19
C THR A 114 -5.22 2.47 5.46
N LEU A 115 -5.84 3.65 5.42
CA LEU A 115 -6.00 4.50 6.61
C LEU A 115 -7.08 4.00 7.58
N THR A 116 -7.88 3.02 7.17
CA THR A 116 -9.01 2.49 7.95
C THR A 116 -8.94 0.96 8.03
N PRO A 117 -7.90 0.40 8.67
CA PRO A 117 -7.78 -1.04 8.84
C PRO A 117 -8.92 -1.60 9.69
N SER A 118 -9.18 -2.89 9.54
CA SER A 118 -10.18 -3.62 10.32
C SER A 118 -9.55 -4.73 11.15
N PHE A 119 -10.03 -4.86 12.39
CA PHE A 119 -9.62 -5.92 13.30
C PHE A 119 -10.33 -7.22 12.92
N ILE A 120 -9.58 -8.30 12.71
CA ILE A 120 -10.18 -9.63 12.46
C ILE A 120 -10.19 -10.43 13.75
N SER A 121 -9.01 -10.60 14.35
CA SER A 121 -8.84 -11.53 15.45
C SER A 121 -7.52 -11.31 16.18
N PHE A 122 -7.54 -11.70 17.44
CA PHE A 122 -6.39 -11.71 18.31
C PHE A 122 -6.33 -13.03 19.06
N TRP A 123 -5.16 -13.66 19.08
CA TRP A 123 -4.86 -14.84 19.88
C TRP A 123 -3.74 -14.52 20.85
N ARG A 124 -3.83 -15.07 22.05
CA ARG A 124 -2.79 -14.95 23.06
C ARG A 124 -2.63 -16.24 23.84
N SER A 125 -1.38 -16.62 24.07
CA SER A 125 -1.00 -17.67 24.99
C SER A 125 -0.14 -17.09 26.10
N THR A 126 -0.17 -17.75 27.25
CA THR A 126 0.69 -17.46 28.40
C THR A 126 1.18 -18.79 28.96
N PRO A 127 2.37 -18.84 29.58
CA PRO A 127 2.85 -20.03 30.26
C PRO A 127 1.82 -20.55 31.27
N GLY A 128 1.57 -21.85 31.23
CA GLY A 128 0.60 -22.52 32.12
C GLY A 128 -0.87 -22.37 31.70
N ALA A 129 -1.21 -21.55 30.69
CA ALA A 129 -2.53 -21.60 30.08
C ALA A 129 -2.62 -22.85 29.19
N GLY A 130 -3.46 -23.82 29.56
CA GLY A 130 -3.63 -25.07 28.81
C GLY A 130 -4.22 -24.91 27.41
N THR A 131 -4.66 -23.70 27.05
CA THR A 131 -5.20 -23.35 25.73
C THR A 131 -4.79 -21.95 25.32
N GLY A 132 -4.62 -21.74 24.02
CA GLY A 132 -4.62 -20.39 23.44
C GLY A 132 -6.00 -19.76 23.58
N ASN A 133 -6.04 -18.50 24.00
CA ASN A 133 -7.30 -17.75 24.00
C ASN A 133 -7.40 -16.92 22.73
N SER A 134 -8.62 -16.78 22.21
CA SER A 134 -8.90 -16.02 21.01
C SER A 134 -10.08 -15.10 21.20
N THR A 135 -10.03 -13.92 20.60
CA THR A 135 -11.19 -13.06 20.43
C THR A 135 -11.23 -12.48 19.02
N THR A 136 -12.44 -12.31 18.50
CA THR A 136 -12.72 -11.61 17.23
C THR A 136 -13.36 -10.25 17.47
N ALA A 137 -13.56 -9.86 18.74
CA ALA A 137 -14.08 -8.55 19.12
C ALA A 137 -12.90 -7.63 19.48
N GLY A 138 -12.78 -6.52 18.75
CA GLY A 138 -11.72 -5.56 18.96
C GLY A 138 -11.81 -4.38 17.99
N THR A 139 -10.84 -3.48 18.10
CA THR A 139 -10.64 -2.35 17.20
C THR A 139 -9.18 -2.27 16.81
N VAL A 140 -8.92 -1.71 15.63
CA VAL A 140 -7.58 -1.31 15.19
C VAL A 140 -7.69 0.06 14.55
N SER A 141 -6.67 0.88 14.74
CA SER A 141 -6.52 2.17 14.09
C SER A 141 -5.10 2.31 13.59
N PHE A 142 -4.92 3.04 12.48
CA PHE A 142 -3.61 3.28 11.89
C PHE A 142 -3.33 4.77 11.84
N VAL A 143 -2.14 5.16 12.26
CA VAL A 143 -1.62 6.51 12.11
C VAL A 143 -0.39 6.44 11.20
N SER A 144 -0.48 7.08 10.04
CA SER A 144 0.66 7.20 9.11
C SER A 144 1.75 8.07 9.73
N ASN A 145 2.97 7.57 9.72
CA ASN A 145 4.17 8.32 10.07
C ASN A 145 4.83 8.97 8.85
N VAL A 146 4.38 8.59 7.64
CA VAL A 146 4.74 9.32 6.42
C VAL A 146 3.95 10.64 6.43
N PRO A 147 4.62 11.80 6.34
CA PRO A 147 3.93 13.06 6.10
C PRO A 147 3.00 12.89 4.90
N PRO A 148 1.78 13.44 4.92
CA PRO A 148 0.92 13.38 3.75
C PRO A 148 1.74 13.88 2.57
N ALA A 149 1.90 13.02 1.55
CA ALA A 149 2.54 13.43 0.32
C ALA A 149 1.76 14.65 -0.13
N THR A 150 2.37 15.84 -0.04
CA THR A 150 1.82 17.00 -0.73
C THR A 150 1.85 16.55 -2.17
N ALA A 151 0.70 16.20 -2.75
CA ALA A 151 0.60 15.75 -4.11
C ALA A 151 1.37 16.77 -4.92
N VAL A 152 2.60 16.42 -5.33
CA VAL A 152 3.42 17.34 -6.10
C VAL A 152 2.64 17.37 -7.39
N PRO A 153 2.03 18.51 -7.75
CA PRO A 153 1.32 18.55 -9.00
C PRO A 153 2.31 18.06 -10.04
N GLU A 154 1.89 17.20 -10.96
CA GLU A 154 2.73 16.76 -12.07
C GLU A 154 2.64 17.69 -13.30
N PRO A 155 2.38 19.03 -13.24
CA PRO A 155 2.18 19.79 -14.46
C PRO A 155 3.50 19.91 -15.21
N GLY A 156 4.66 19.72 -14.57
CA GLY A 156 5.96 19.75 -15.25
C GLY A 156 6.15 18.59 -16.23
N THR A 157 5.89 17.36 -15.79
CA THR A 157 6.12 16.15 -16.59
C THR A 157 5.12 16.04 -17.73
N LEU A 158 3.84 16.29 -17.43
CA LEU A 158 2.80 16.34 -18.46
C LEU A 158 3.02 17.49 -19.45
N ALA A 159 3.45 18.67 -18.98
CA ALA A 159 3.80 19.76 -19.88
C ALA A 159 5.00 19.40 -20.77
N LEU A 160 6.07 18.81 -20.22
CA LEU A 160 7.25 18.42 -21.00
C LEU A 160 6.95 17.34 -22.04
N VAL A 161 6.16 16.32 -21.68
CA VAL A 161 5.71 15.29 -22.62
C VAL A 161 4.84 15.91 -23.72
N SER A 162 3.89 16.78 -23.34
CA SER A 162 3.02 17.48 -24.29
C SER A 162 3.82 18.39 -25.23
N LEU A 163 4.77 19.16 -24.69
CA LEU A 163 5.63 20.06 -25.46
C LEU A 163 6.54 19.27 -26.41
N GLY A 164 7.08 18.14 -25.95
CA GLY A 164 7.88 17.22 -26.75
C GLY A 164 7.09 16.64 -27.93
N LEU A 165 5.85 16.20 -27.69
CA LEU A 165 4.97 15.68 -28.75
C LEU A 165 4.55 16.76 -29.75
N ILE A 166 4.24 17.97 -29.28
CA ILE A 166 3.94 19.12 -30.15
C ILE A 166 5.18 19.46 -31.00
N GLY A 167 6.36 19.54 -30.38
CA GLY A 167 7.62 19.79 -31.07
C GLY A 167 7.93 18.73 -32.13
N LEU A 168 7.70 17.45 -31.82
CA LEU A 168 7.87 16.34 -32.76
C LEU A 168 6.89 16.43 -33.94
N GLY A 169 5.63 16.81 -33.68
CA GLY A 169 4.62 17.03 -34.70
C GLY A 169 5.03 18.13 -35.69
N ILE A 170 5.50 19.26 -35.18
CA ILE A 170 5.98 20.39 -35.99
C ILE A 170 7.22 19.98 -36.81
N ALA A 171 8.15 19.22 -36.22
CA ALA A 171 9.34 18.74 -36.91
C ALA A 171 8.98 17.85 -38.11
N ARG A 172 8.03 16.90 -37.95
CA ARG A 172 7.59 16.01 -39.04
C ARG A 172 6.95 16.76 -40.21
N GLN A 173 6.15 17.79 -39.95
CA GLN A 173 5.55 18.61 -41.01
C GLN A 173 6.61 19.28 -41.90
N ARG A 174 7.70 19.78 -41.32
CA ARG A 174 8.79 20.42 -42.07
C ARG A 174 9.53 19.45 -42.99
N PHE A 175 9.71 18.19 -42.58
CA PHE A 175 10.35 17.19 -43.41
C PHE A 175 9.52 16.85 -44.65
N ASN A 176 8.20 16.66 -44.49
CA ASN A 176 7.31 16.33 -45.61
C ASN A 176 7.25 17.45 -46.67
N ILE A 177 7.27 18.72 -46.26
CA ILE A 177 7.28 19.86 -47.21
C ILE A 177 8.57 19.90 -48.04
N LYS A 178 9.73 19.60 -47.42
CA LYS A 178 11.01 19.55 -48.14
C LYS A 178 11.05 18.40 -49.14
N ALA A 179 10.56 17.22 -48.77
CA ALA A 179 10.47 16.08 -49.67
C ALA A 179 9.57 16.35 -50.88
N ALA A 180 8.42 16.99 -50.67
CA ALA A 180 7.51 17.36 -51.77
C ALA A 180 8.12 18.36 -52.77
N LYS A 181 8.94 19.31 -52.29
CA LYS A 181 9.67 20.25 -53.17
C LYS A 181 10.79 19.57 -53.98
N ALA A 182 11.41 18.52 -53.43
CA ALA A 182 12.52 17.83 -54.08
C ALA A 182 12.09 16.88 -55.22
N GLY A 183 10.84 16.39 -55.20
CA GLY A 183 10.31 15.49 -56.25
C GLY A 183 9.58 16.18 -57.40
N ALA A 184 9.52 17.51 -57.43
CA ALA A 184 8.83 18.29 -58.46
C ALA A 184 9.79 18.94 -59.48
N ALA A 185 11.07 18.61 -59.42
CA ALA A 185 12.12 19.00 -60.36
C ALA A 185 12.57 17.79 -61.16
#